data_AF-U2LNC2-F1
#
_entry.id   AF-U2LNC2-F1
#
_cell.length_a   1.000
_cell.length_b   1.000
_cell.length_c   1.000
_cell.angle_alpha   90.00
_cell.angle_beta   90.00
_cell.angle_gamma   90.00
#
_symmetry.space_group_name_H-M   'P 1'
#
loop_
_entity.id
_entity.type
_entity.pdbx_description
1 polymer ?
#
loop_
_entity_poly.entity_id
_entity_poly.type
_entity_poly.pdbx_seq_one_letter_code
_entity_poly.pdbx_strand_id
1 'polypeptide(L)'
;TTAEYQYMPTCAYKIGECYTVTKSGDLEISDQADRKETERLLAELASRGYAVPHTSEPESKGLTVQMPADFLTEHTLGNLRQICENKAALFQAAFQTDSLDIISSDEKVEFPWFTVEQDGDADAYCTFISMLC
;
A
#
# COMPACT_ATOMS: atom_id res chain seq x y z
N THR A 1 15.76 18.55 -23.11
CA THR A 1 16.57 18.17 -21.94
C THR A 1 17.64 17.20 -22.40
N THR A 2 18.90 17.46 -22.07
CA THR A 2 20.02 16.55 -22.38
C THR A 2 20.29 15.63 -21.20
N ALA A 3 20.64 14.38 -21.46
CA ALA A 3 21.07 13.44 -20.43
C ALA A 3 22.58 13.58 -20.20
N GLU A 4 23.01 13.70 -18.94
CA GLU A 4 24.41 13.81 -18.53
C GLU A 4 24.88 12.54 -17.80
N TYR A 5 25.87 11.86 -18.36
CA TYR A 5 26.46 10.68 -17.77
C TYR A 5 27.33 11.03 -16.55
N GLN A 6 27.11 10.36 -15.42
CA GLN A 6 27.71 10.66 -14.11
C GLN A 6 29.02 9.91 -13.83
N TYR A 7 29.61 9.24 -14.84
CA TYR A 7 30.90 8.54 -14.76
C TYR A 7 30.95 7.44 -13.69
N MET A 8 32.12 6.82 -13.51
CA MET A 8 32.32 5.82 -12.45
C MET A 8 32.40 6.53 -11.07
N PRO A 9 31.88 5.90 -10.00
CA PRO A 9 31.36 4.53 -9.94
C PRO A 9 29.87 4.37 -10.27
N THR A 10 29.11 5.47 -10.38
CA THR A 10 27.64 5.43 -10.43
C THR A 10 27.10 4.97 -11.78
N CYS A 11 27.78 5.34 -12.87
CA CYS A 11 27.37 5.09 -14.25
C CYS A 11 25.91 5.52 -14.56
N ALA A 12 25.39 6.50 -13.80
CA ALA A 12 24.02 6.98 -13.92
C ALA A 12 23.90 8.08 -14.98
N TYR A 13 22.67 8.37 -15.41
CA TYR A 13 22.36 9.49 -16.29
C TYR A 13 21.44 10.47 -15.57
N LYS A 14 21.88 11.71 -15.38
CA LYS A 14 21.02 12.79 -14.90
C LYS A 14 20.30 13.43 -16.09
N ILE A 15 18.99 13.59 -15.99
CA ILE A 15 18.14 14.18 -17.01
C ILE A 15 17.48 15.42 -16.41
N GLY A 16 18.00 16.59 -16.72
CA GLY A 16 17.57 17.81 -16.03
C GLY A 16 17.93 17.78 -14.54
N GLU A 17 17.13 18.46 -13.72
CA GLU A 17 17.43 18.61 -12.28
C GLU A 17 16.80 17.52 -11.41
N CYS A 18 15.70 16.90 -11.87
CA CYS A 18 14.85 16.09 -11.00
C CYS A 18 14.80 14.60 -11.37
N TYR A 19 15.47 14.17 -12.45
CA TYR A 19 15.37 12.78 -12.94
C TYR A 19 16.75 12.15 -13.08
N THR A 20 16.92 10.94 -12.56
CA THR A 20 18.16 10.16 -12.70
C THR A 20 17.83 8.75 -13.13
N VAL A 21 18.48 8.27 -14.19
CA VAL A 21 18.43 6.86 -14.60
C VAL A 21 19.66 6.16 -14.04
N THR A 22 19.46 5.17 -13.17
CA THR A 22 20.55 4.41 -12.55
C THR A 22 21.21 3.49 -13.58
N LYS A 23 22.39 2.97 -13.24
CA LYS A 23 23.07 1.95 -14.06
C LYS A 23 22.20 0.71 -14.31
N SER A 24 21.32 0.38 -13.38
CA SER A 24 20.41 -0.77 -13.44
C SER A 24 19.19 -0.50 -14.33
N GLY A 25 18.98 0.75 -14.77
CA GLY A 25 17.83 1.14 -15.59
C GLY A 25 16.62 1.62 -14.78
N ASP A 26 16.78 1.82 -13.47
CA ASP A 26 15.72 2.40 -12.62
C ASP A 26 15.65 3.91 -12.83
N LEU A 27 14.43 4.46 -12.85
CA LEU A 27 14.19 5.90 -12.88
C LEU A 27 13.95 6.42 -11.47
N GLU A 28 14.87 7.24 -10.97
CA GLU A 28 14.74 7.98 -9.72
C GLU A 28 14.19 9.38 -10.01
N ILE A 29 13.16 9.79 -9.26
CA ILE A 29 12.50 11.09 -9.38
C ILE A 29 12.67 11.84 -8.05
N SER A 30 13.23 13.05 -8.09
CA SER A 30 13.39 13.90 -6.91
C SER A 30 12.03 14.39 -6.40
N ASP A 31 11.95 14.60 -5.08
CA ASP A 31 10.88 15.30 -4.37
C ASP A 31 10.58 16.72 -4.90
N GLN A 32 11.56 17.34 -5.56
CA GLN A 32 11.40 18.66 -6.18
C GLN A 32 10.71 18.63 -7.54
N ALA A 33 10.48 17.44 -8.11
CA ALA A 33 9.82 17.31 -9.39
C ALA A 33 8.37 17.81 -9.33
N ASP A 34 7.93 18.51 -10.38
CA ASP A 34 6.53 18.87 -10.50
C ASP A 34 5.67 17.60 -10.64
N ARG A 35 4.64 17.48 -9.79
CA ARG A 35 3.77 16.30 -9.74
C ARG A 35 3.06 16.07 -11.07
N LYS A 36 2.57 17.12 -11.72
CA LYS A 36 1.81 17.01 -12.97
C LYS A 36 2.72 16.59 -14.13
N GLU A 37 3.95 17.09 -14.17
CA GLU A 37 4.96 16.64 -15.13
C GLU A 37 5.37 15.18 -14.89
N THR A 38 5.53 14.79 -13.63
CA THR A 38 5.87 13.42 -13.22
C THR A 38 4.78 12.42 -13.64
N GLU A 39 3.52 12.73 -13.35
CA GLU A 39 2.37 11.90 -13.76
C GLU A 39 2.31 11.75 -15.29
N ARG A 40 2.51 12.83 -16.03
CA ARG A 40 2.55 12.81 -17.50
C ARG A 40 3.69 11.93 -18.03
N LEU A 41 4.86 12.02 -17.42
CA LEU A 41 6.03 11.22 -17.79
C LEU A 41 5.78 9.73 -17.53
N LEU A 42 5.25 9.37 -16.36
CA LEU A 42 4.90 8.00 -16.01
C LEU A 42 3.85 7.41 -16.96
N ALA A 43 2.83 8.18 -17.31
CA ALA A 43 1.81 7.76 -18.28
C ALA A 43 2.40 7.50 -19.67
N GLU A 44 3.35 8.34 -20.10
CA GLU A 44 4.02 8.14 -21.38
C GLU A 44 4.92 6.90 -21.38
N LEU A 45 5.69 6.69 -20.30
CA LEU A 45 6.51 5.49 -20.12
C LEU A 45 5.66 4.22 -20.16
N ALA A 46 4.54 4.21 -19.45
CA ALA A 46 3.59 3.11 -19.46
C ALA A 46 3.04 2.85 -20.88
N SER A 47 2.69 3.91 -21.63
CA SER A 47 2.22 3.77 -23.03
C SER A 47 3.26 3.17 -23.97
N ARG A 48 4.56 3.30 -23.64
CA ARG A 48 5.69 2.76 -24.38
C ARG A 48 6.12 1.36 -23.90
N GLY A 49 5.40 0.77 -22.95
CA GLY A 49 5.69 -0.56 -22.40
C GLY A 49 6.69 -0.56 -21.24
N TYR A 50 7.13 0.61 -20.76
CA TYR A 50 7.88 0.75 -19.52
C TYR A 50 6.89 0.88 -18.35
N ALA A 51 6.15 -0.21 -18.12
CA ALA A 51 5.37 -0.34 -16.89
C ALA A 51 6.32 -0.81 -15.79
N VAL A 52 6.24 -0.19 -14.62
CA VAL A 52 6.87 -0.75 -13.42
C VAL A 52 6.27 -2.14 -13.25
N PRO A 53 7.07 -3.23 -13.26
CA PRO A 53 6.55 -4.56 -13.01
C PRO A 53 5.83 -4.49 -11.68
N HIS A 54 4.54 -4.80 -11.67
CA HIS A 54 3.61 -4.61 -10.57
C HIS A 54 4.22 -4.95 -9.19
N THR A 55 4.95 -4.02 -8.58
CA THR A 55 4.72 -3.61 -7.21
C THR A 55 3.46 -2.81 -7.27
N SER A 56 2.35 -3.52 -7.45
CA SER A 56 1.03 -3.09 -7.03
C SER A 56 1.04 -2.97 -5.50
N GLU A 57 1.89 -2.10 -4.98
CA GLU A 57 1.71 -1.46 -3.71
C GLU A 57 1.70 0.01 -4.04
N PRO A 58 0.53 0.57 -4.40
CA PRO A 58 0.38 2.02 -4.44
C PRO A 58 0.73 2.54 -3.05
N GLU A 59 1.95 3.04 -2.85
CA GLU A 59 2.38 3.73 -1.62
C GLU A 59 1.63 3.20 -0.39
N SER A 60 1.78 1.89 -0.09
CA SER A 60 0.75 1.06 0.56
C SER A 60 -0.17 1.85 1.50
N LYS A 61 -1.30 2.34 0.95
CA LYS A 61 -2.40 2.89 1.76
C LYS A 61 -3.03 1.80 2.62
N GLY A 62 -2.60 0.56 2.49
CA GLY A 62 -3.02 -0.57 3.30
C GLY A 62 -2.76 -0.30 4.78
N LEU A 63 -3.82 -0.35 5.56
CA LEU A 63 -3.78 -0.28 7.01
C LEU A 63 -4.11 -1.66 7.58
N THR A 64 -3.18 -2.19 8.37
CA THR A 64 -3.41 -3.39 9.17
C THR A 64 -3.69 -2.98 10.61
N VAL A 65 -4.91 -3.21 11.07
CA VAL A 65 -5.26 -3.01 12.48
C VAL A 65 -4.83 -4.25 13.26
N GLN A 66 -4.20 -4.06 14.43
CA GLN A 66 -3.68 -5.14 15.27
C GLN A 66 -4.28 -5.07 16.66
N MET A 67 -4.55 -6.22 17.26
CA MET A 67 -5.00 -6.34 18.64
C MET A 67 -4.20 -7.43 19.37
N PRO A 68 -3.86 -7.28 20.66
CA PRO A 68 -3.12 -8.31 21.39
C PRO A 68 -3.96 -9.59 21.49
N ALA A 69 -3.31 -10.74 21.32
CA ALA A 69 -3.98 -12.04 21.31
C ALA A 69 -4.70 -12.33 22.65
N ASP A 70 -4.21 -11.77 23.76
CA ASP A 70 -4.81 -11.91 25.09
C ASP A 70 -6.26 -11.40 25.19
N PHE A 71 -6.66 -10.50 24.29
CA PHE A 71 -8.04 -9.97 24.25
C PHE A 71 -9.00 -10.88 23.47
N LEU A 72 -8.48 -11.81 22.65
CA LEU A 72 -9.26 -12.71 21.80
C LEU A 72 -9.18 -14.14 22.32
N THR A 73 -10.18 -14.54 23.09
CA THR A 73 -10.37 -15.96 23.43
C THR A 73 -10.73 -16.79 22.18
N GLU A 74 -10.47 -18.09 22.20
CA GLU A 74 -10.85 -19.00 21.10
C GLU A 74 -12.34 -18.88 20.72
N HIS A 75 -13.22 -18.69 21.71
CA HIS A 75 -14.64 -18.52 21.49
C HIS A 75 -14.97 -17.20 20.78
N THR A 76 -14.32 -16.09 21.18
CA THR A 76 -14.48 -14.78 20.52
C THR A 76 -14.00 -14.84 19.07
N LEU A 77 -12.88 -15.50 18.81
CA LEU A 77 -12.32 -15.66 17.47
C LEU A 77 -13.24 -16.52 16.57
N GLY A 78 -13.84 -17.59 17.12
CA GLY A 78 -14.85 -18.38 16.42
C GLY A 78 -16.09 -17.58 16.03
N ASN A 79 -16.61 -16.78 16.97
CA ASN A 79 -17.73 -15.87 16.70
C ASN A 79 -17.38 -14.81 15.65
N LEU A 80 -16.17 -14.24 15.75
CA LEU A 80 -15.66 -13.24 14.79
C LEU A 80 -15.61 -13.81 13.37
N ARG A 81 -15.07 -15.02 13.18
CA ARG A 81 -15.06 -15.70 11.87
C ARG A 81 -16.47 -15.88 11.33
N GLN A 82 -17.41 -16.32 12.17
CA GLN A 82 -18.79 -16.50 11.77
C GLN A 82 -19.47 -15.17 11.38
N ILE A 83 -19.16 -14.07 12.07
CA ILE A 83 -19.65 -12.73 11.70
C ILE A 83 -19.08 -12.32 10.35
N CYS A 84 -17.77 -12.50 10.13
CA CYS A 84 -17.11 -12.18 8.88
C CYS A 84 -17.68 -13.00 7.72
N GLU A 85 -17.93 -14.29 7.89
CA GLU A 85 -18.55 -15.14 6.86
C GLU A 85 -19.98 -14.68 6.52
N ASN A 86 -20.80 -14.42 7.54
CA ASN A 86 -22.19 -14.01 7.34
C ASN A 86 -22.33 -12.60 6.76
N LYS A 87 -21.35 -11.72 7.00
CA LYS A 87 -21.36 -10.32 6.56
C LYS A 87 -20.29 -10.02 5.51
N ALA A 88 -19.69 -11.05 4.91
CA ALA A 88 -18.53 -10.91 4.01
C ALA A 88 -18.79 -9.91 2.90
N ALA A 89 -19.92 -10.05 2.19
CA ALA A 89 -20.28 -9.16 1.09
C ALA A 89 -20.43 -7.69 1.52
N LEU A 90 -20.91 -7.43 2.74
CA LEU A 90 -21.07 -6.07 3.26
C LEU A 90 -19.71 -5.47 3.63
N PHE A 91 -18.86 -6.25 4.31
CA PHE A 91 -17.52 -5.80 4.71
C PHE A 91 -16.59 -5.62 3.51
N GLN A 92 -16.58 -6.56 2.56
CA GLN A 92 -15.82 -6.44 1.32
C GLN A 92 -16.22 -5.18 0.53
N ALA A 93 -17.52 -4.92 0.41
CA ALA A 93 -18.01 -3.71 -0.25
C ALA A 93 -17.67 -2.42 0.52
N ALA A 94 -17.75 -2.44 1.86
CA ALA A 94 -17.48 -1.26 2.69
C ALA A 94 -15.99 -0.90 2.75
N PHE A 95 -15.10 -1.90 2.79
CA PHE A 95 -13.65 -1.70 2.88
C PHE A 95 -12.96 -1.76 1.53
N GLN A 96 -13.70 -2.03 0.45
CA GLN A 96 -13.18 -2.18 -0.91
C GLN A 96 -12.05 -3.22 -0.97
N THR A 97 -12.21 -4.32 -0.24
CA THR A 97 -11.26 -5.44 -0.18
C THR A 97 -11.91 -6.71 -0.69
N ASP A 98 -11.12 -7.57 -1.32
CA ASP A 98 -11.56 -8.88 -1.79
C ASP A 98 -11.39 -9.97 -0.71
N SER A 99 -10.57 -9.74 0.32
CA SER A 99 -10.33 -10.69 1.41
C SER A 99 -10.51 -10.08 2.80
N LEU A 100 -11.00 -10.91 3.73
CA LEU A 100 -11.22 -10.58 5.14
C LEU A 100 -10.43 -11.55 6.01
N ASP A 101 -9.15 -11.72 5.69
CA ASP A 101 -8.27 -12.67 6.36
C ASP A 101 -8.00 -12.24 7.80
N ILE A 102 -8.02 -13.19 8.74
CA ILE A 102 -7.67 -12.95 10.14
C ILE A 102 -6.39 -13.70 10.42
N ILE A 103 -5.30 -12.96 10.61
CA ILE A 103 -3.97 -13.53 10.85
C ILE A 103 -3.73 -13.54 12.35
N SER A 104 -3.81 -14.72 12.96
CA SER A 104 -3.53 -14.91 14.39
C SER A 104 -2.10 -15.42 14.60
N SER A 105 -1.36 -14.73 15.46
CA SER A 105 -0.07 -15.17 16.01
C SER A 105 -0.17 -15.34 17.53
N ASP A 106 0.88 -15.86 18.17
CA ASP A 106 0.91 -16.06 19.63
C ASP A 106 0.77 -14.75 20.43
N GLU A 107 1.19 -13.61 19.86
CA GLU A 107 1.20 -12.31 20.54
C GLU A 107 0.05 -11.38 20.10
N LYS A 108 -0.40 -11.48 18.85
CA LYS A 108 -1.33 -10.53 18.24
C LYS A 108 -2.18 -11.16 17.15
N VAL A 109 -3.31 -10.50 16.88
CA VAL A 109 -4.20 -10.79 15.77
C VAL A 109 -4.27 -9.57 14.86
N GLU A 110 -4.13 -9.80 13.56
CA GLU A 110 -4.01 -8.77 12.53
C GLU A 110 -5.17 -8.84 11.53
N PHE A 111 -5.64 -7.65 11.15
CA PHE A 111 -6.75 -7.44 10.24
C PHE A 111 -6.29 -6.57 9.05
N PRO A 112 -5.71 -7.17 7.99
CA PRO A 112 -5.22 -6.46 6.82
C PRO A 112 -6.36 -6.13 5.84
N TRP A 113 -7.43 -5.50 6.33
CA TRP A 113 -8.67 -5.29 5.55
C TRP A 113 -8.81 -3.90 4.97
N PHE A 114 -8.05 -2.93 5.47
CA PHE A 114 -8.38 -1.52 5.32
C PHE A 114 -7.39 -0.79 4.42
N THR A 115 -7.88 0.28 3.81
CA THR A 115 -7.08 1.23 3.05
C THR A 115 -7.39 2.63 3.58
N VAL A 116 -6.38 3.45 3.86
CA VAL A 116 -6.56 4.83 4.35
C VAL A 116 -6.71 5.77 3.17
N GLU A 117 -7.87 6.42 3.06
CA GLU A 117 -8.16 7.39 2.00
C GLU A 117 -8.25 8.82 2.53
N GLN A 118 -8.75 8.99 3.75
CA GLN A 118 -9.04 10.27 4.39
C GLN A 118 -8.44 10.36 5.80
N ASP A 119 -8.33 11.59 6.29
CA ASP A 119 -7.93 11.86 7.68
C ASP A 119 -9.03 11.38 8.64
N GLY A 120 -8.66 10.54 9.62
CA GLY A 120 -9.58 9.90 10.57
C GLY A 120 -10.03 8.47 10.23
N ASP A 121 -9.73 7.96 9.02
CA ASP A 121 -10.06 6.58 8.64
C ASP A 121 -9.42 5.56 9.59
N ALA A 122 -8.15 5.78 9.97
CA ALA A 122 -7.43 4.90 10.88
C ALA A 122 -8.13 4.77 12.26
N ASP A 123 -8.64 5.87 12.81
CA ASP A 123 -9.38 5.86 14.09
C ASP A 123 -10.72 5.16 13.96
N ALA A 124 -11.42 5.36 12.84
CA ALA A 124 -12.68 4.69 12.55
C ALA A 124 -12.50 3.16 12.43
N TYR A 125 -11.46 2.71 11.73
CA TYR A 125 -11.14 1.29 11.58
C TYR A 125 -10.68 0.65 12.90
N CYS A 126 -9.88 1.35 13.70
CA CYS A 126 -9.53 0.89 15.06
C CYS A 126 -10.80 0.73 15.93
N THR A 127 -11.70 1.72 15.88
CA THR A 127 -12.97 1.68 16.62
C THR A 127 -13.83 0.51 16.15
N PHE A 128 -13.93 0.29 14.83
CA PHE A 128 -14.68 -0.82 14.27
C PHE A 128 -14.16 -2.17 14.77
N ILE A 129 -12.85 -2.42 14.71
CA ILE A 129 -12.26 -3.68 15.20
C ILE A 129 -12.48 -3.85 16.71
N SER A 130 -12.35 -2.78 17.49
CA SER A 130 -12.59 -2.83 18.94
C SER A 130 -14.04 -3.13 19.34
N MET A 131 -15.00 -2.82 18.46
CA MET A 131 -16.43 -3.10 18.68
C MET A 131 -16.86 -4.44 18.09
N LEU A 132 -16.07 -4.98 17.16
CA LEU A 132 -16.31 -6.26 16.51
C LEU A 132 -15.83 -7.44 17.37
N CYS A 133 -14.77 -7.23 18.15
CA CYS A 133 -14.17 -8.21 19.06
C CYS A 133 -14.70 -8.03 20.49
#